data_AF-A0A7S3L5J8-F1
#
_entry.id   AF-A0A7S3L5J8-F1
#
_cell.length_a   1.000
_cell.length_b   1.000
_cell.length_c   1.000
_cell.angle_alpha   90.00
_cell.angle_beta   90.00
_cell.angle_gamma   90.00
#
_symmetry.space_group_name_H-M   'P 1'
#
loop_
_entity.id
_entity.type
_entity.pdbx_description
1 polymer ?
#
loop_
_entity_poly.entity_id
_entity_poly.type
_entity_poly.pdbx_seq_one_letter_code
_entity_poly.pdbx_strand_id
1 'polypeptide(L)'
;PKQTFPFAILFLERRESPTEESPSLEVFYRSESPSVSSATMETLRILFVSVLLLGRPCFAASDDTSLLMIGNSFTAANDLESIVQSMLNEDVDLGGHIYSMEFRKPGAHLTDDVRNDKIQSTIVERPWTWVVIQEQSQIPAFYDIENSEYKESVKAASTLNNWISSANGQTVLLMTWGQRFGDAMNPGVSPNFPVMQERLKTGYDKIQDHLSTPERPVLVVPAGMAFQAVYDASGSDPTADGTDFTRLFQDDGKHPSMEGSYLTACAIYYTLTGKHPSHLKYKPRNMSVARAQYLQTMAGSATDRYNEMNTFNQQYYEAAKKRSQNNKDNPDKHDSQKDKKPYVAPEGGVKSSGLHSSWILVPILVVALALVTWKQQLSKTVMTKWGISPRRVKNPSVYRQIQTDDMELVGVPGETNA
;
A
#
# COMPACT_ATOMS: atom_id res chain seq x y z
N PRO A 1 46.62 7.54 -23.30
CA PRO A 1 48.10 7.43 -23.41
C PRO A 1 48.77 7.83 -22.08
N LYS A 2 49.68 6.95 -21.61
CA LYS A 2 50.51 7.05 -20.39
C LYS A 2 49.76 6.74 -19.08
N GLN A 3 50.20 5.84 -18.20
CA GLN A 3 51.47 5.10 -18.10
C GLN A 3 51.30 3.92 -17.13
N THR A 4 51.75 2.74 -17.55
CA THR A 4 52.20 1.62 -16.70
C THR A 4 53.71 1.75 -16.47
N PHE A 5 54.23 1.30 -15.33
CA PHE A 5 55.17 0.17 -15.20
C PHE A 5 55.58 -0.03 -13.71
N PRO A 6 55.88 -1.26 -13.27
CA PRO A 6 56.15 -1.64 -11.88
C PRO A 6 57.67 -1.70 -11.59
N PHE A 7 58.01 -1.72 -10.30
CA PHE A 7 59.36 -2.08 -9.84
C PHE A 7 59.32 -3.43 -9.10
N ALA A 8 60.14 -4.36 -9.59
CA ALA A 8 60.62 -5.51 -8.85
C ALA A 8 62.14 -5.36 -8.73
N ILE A 9 62.70 -5.59 -7.54
CA ILE A 9 64.13 -5.86 -7.33
C ILE A 9 64.24 -7.06 -6.40
N LEU A 10 64.89 -8.11 -6.93
CA LEU A 10 65.42 -9.31 -6.29
C LEU A 10 66.79 -9.03 -5.65
N PHE A 11 67.15 -9.75 -4.58
CA PHE A 11 68.45 -10.41 -4.32
C PHE A 11 68.17 -11.48 -3.23
N LEU A 12 68.24 -12.80 -3.49
CA LEU A 12 69.42 -13.72 -3.41
C LEU A 12 69.91 -13.87 -1.94
N GLU A 13 70.23 -15.04 -1.34
CA GLU A 13 70.53 -16.39 -1.82
C GLU A 13 70.53 -17.41 -0.65
N ARG A 14 70.16 -18.67 -0.96
CA ARG A 14 70.45 -20.01 -0.36
C ARG A 14 71.22 -20.16 0.98
N ARG A 15 70.73 -21.06 1.88
CA ARG A 15 71.13 -22.48 2.12
C ARG A 15 71.07 -22.91 3.62
N GLU A 16 70.70 -24.20 3.80
CA GLU A 16 71.05 -25.13 4.91
C GLU A 16 70.21 -25.17 6.23
N SER A 17 69.59 -26.34 6.47
CA SER A 17 69.41 -26.99 7.79
C SER A 17 70.63 -27.91 8.05
N PRO A 18 70.89 -28.52 9.26
CA PRO A 18 69.98 -28.91 10.36
C PRO A 18 70.57 -28.84 11.82
N THR A 19 69.82 -29.40 12.81
CA THR A 19 70.19 -29.85 14.20
C THR A 19 70.57 -28.75 15.23
N GLU A 20 70.33 -28.78 16.55
CA GLU A 20 69.71 -29.65 17.57
C GLU A 20 69.53 -28.79 18.87
N GLU A 21 68.93 -29.35 19.93
CA GLU A 21 68.90 -28.90 21.35
C GLU A 21 67.72 -28.05 21.90
N SER A 22 66.81 -28.78 22.57
CA SER A 22 65.90 -28.40 23.67
C SER A 22 66.65 -28.03 24.98
N PRO A 23 66.07 -27.44 26.07
CA PRO A 23 64.71 -27.72 26.57
C PRO A 23 63.91 -26.60 27.33
N SER A 24 62.60 -26.90 27.42
CA SER A 24 61.67 -26.75 28.57
C SER A 24 61.29 -25.37 29.14
N LEU A 25 59.99 -25.03 29.03
CA LEU A 25 59.10 -24.80 30.18
C LEU A 25 57.63 -24.76 29.70
N GLU A 26 56.94 -25.91 29.70
CA GLU A 26 55.49 -25.98 29.51
C GLU A 26 54.80 -25.62 30.83
N VAL A 27 54.11 -24.47 30.82
CA VAL A 27 53.14 -24.11 31.87
C VAL A 27 51.78 -24.62 31.42
N PHE A 28 51.25 -25.60 32.14
CA PHE A 28 49.89 -26.10 32.00
C PHE A 28 48.88 -24.99 32.21
N TYR A 29 48.12 -24.64 31.17
CA TYR A 29 46.79 -24.03 31.32
C TYR A 29 45.74 -25.07 30.93
N ARG A 30 45.13 -25.68 31.95
CA ARG A 30 43.95 -26.53 31.78
C ARG A 30 42.77 -25.61 31.47
N SER A 31 42.37 -25.49 30.20
CA SER A 31 41.08 -24.90 29.85
C SER A 31 40.02 -26.01 29.85
N GLU A 32 39.32 -26.16 30.97
CA GLU A 32 38.08 -26.93 30.98
C GLU A 32 37.01 -26.09 30.26
N SER A 33 36.77 -26.38 28.98
CA SER A 33 35.55 -25.95 28.31
C SER A 33 34.41 -26.91 28.71
N PRO A 34 33.26 -26.40 29.19
CA PRO A 34 32.12 -27.28 29.45
C PRO A 34 31.63 -27.83 28.11
N SER A 35 31.67 -29.15 27.95
CA SER A 35 31.08 -29.84 26.81
C SER A 35 29.55 -29.77 26.92
N VAL A 36 28.98 -28.79 26.23
CA VAL A 36 27.53 -28.70 26.02
C VAL A 36 27.14 -29.88 25.12
N SER A 37 26.38 -30.85 25.66
CA SER A 37 26.04 -32.09 24.94
C SER A 37 25.24 -31.79 23.67
N SER A 38 25.37 -32.62 22.63
CA SER A 38 24.62 -32.43 21.36
C SER A 38 23.10 -32.30 21.57
N ALA A 39 22.56 -32.99 22.59
CA ALA A 39 21.16 -32.91 23.00
C ALA A 39 20.75 -31.50 23.45
N THR A 40 21.60 -30.78 24.18
CA THR A 40 21.31 -29.41 24.62
C THR A 40 21.29 -28.40 23.47
N MET A 41 22.11 -28.61 22.42
CA MET A 41 22.10 -27.80 21.20
C MET A 41 20.88 -28.09 20.31
N GLU A 42 20.39 -29.32 20.23
CA GLU A 42 19.13 -29.64 19.55
C GLU A 42 17.92 -29.05 20.28
N THR A 43 17.90 -29.12 21.62
CA THR A 43 16.82 -28.54 22.42
C THR A 43 16.75 -27.01 22.26
N LEU A 44 17.91 -26.34 22.19
CA LEU A 44 18.02 -24.90 21.91
C LEU A 44 17.62 -24.53 20.48
N ARG A 45 17.95 -25.37 19.48
CA ARG A 45 17.51 -25.18 18.09
C ARG A 45 16.00 -25.34 17.93
N ILE A 46 15.42 -26.33 18.59
CA ILE A 46 13.97 -26.55 18.62
C ILE A 46 13.29 -25.35 19.28
N LEU A 47 13.78 -24.87 20.44
CA LEU A 47 13.23 -23.67 21.07
C LEU A 47 13.34 -22.41 20.20
N PHE A 48 14.44 -22.21 19.47
CA PHE A 48 14.61 -21.04 18.59
C PHE A 48 13.68 -21.09 17.37
N VAL A 49 13.47 -22.28 16.78
CA VAL A 49 12.51 -22.50 15.70
C VAL A 49 11.08 -22.37 16.22
N SER A 50 10.77 -22.84 17.42
CA SER A 50 9.47 -22.69 18.06
C SER A 50 9.16 -21.23 18.41
N VAL A 51 10.13 -20.44 18.87
CA VAL A 51 9.92 -19.00 19.16
C VAL A 51 9.78 -18.18 17.87
N LEU A 52 10.45 -18.56 16.77
CA LEU A 52 10.25 -17.96 15.45
C LEU A 52 8.89 -18.34 14.81
N LEU A 53 8.32 -19.50 15.17
CA LEU A 53 7.00 -19.93 14.72
C LEU A 53 5.84 -19.44 15.61
N LEU A 54 6.11 -19.16 16.90
CA LEU A 54 5.10 -18.69 17.87
C LEU A 54 5.10 -17.17 18.07
N GLY A 55 6.09 -16.46 17.52
CA GLY A 55 6.30 -15.02 17.68
C GLY A 55 5.88 -14.15 16.49
N ARG A 56 5.10 -14.66 15.54
CA ARG A 56 4.41 -13.75 14.62
C ARG A 56 3.32 -13.06 15.43
N PRO A 57 3.32 -11.73 15.59
CA PRO A 57 2.13 -11.05 16.08
C PRO A 57 1.00 -11.49 15.14
N CYS A 58 0.13 -12.35 15.65
CA CYS A 58 -1.17 -12.57 15.07
C CYS A 58 -1.86 -11.23 15.26
N PHE A 59 -1.70 -10.33 14.29
CA PHE A 59 -2.71 -9.32 14.10
C PHE A 59 -3.99 -10.12 13.92
N ALA A 60 -4.83 -10.12 14.96
CA ALA A 60 -6.21 -10.52 14.77
C ALA A 60 -6.68 -9.70 13.58
N ALA A 61 -6.94 -10.36 12.44
CA ALA A 61 -7.55 -9.69 11.31
C ALA A 61 -8.77 -8.97 11.89
N SER A 62 -8.84 -7.64 11.78
CA SER A 62 -10.08 -6.97 12.14
C SER A 62 -11.11 -7.52 11.17
N ASP A 63 -12.21 -8.07 11.68
CA ASP A 63 -13.35 -8.49 10.86
C ASP A 63 -13.99 -7.31 10.11
N ASP A 64 -13.52 -6.07 10.34
CA ASP A 64 -13.94 -4.87 9.64
C ASP A 64 -13.33 -4.77 8.25
N THR A 65 -14.20 -4.81 7.24
CA THR A 65 -13.87 -4.47 5.86
C THR A 65 -13.27 -3.07 5.79
N SER A 66 -12.13 -2.93 5.10
CA SER A 66 -11.41 -1.66 5.03
C SER A 66 -10.94 -1.29 3.61
N LEU A 67 -11.01 0.00 3.29
CA LEU A 67 -10.66 0.56 1.98
C LEU A 67 -9.60 1.65 2.10
N LEU A 68 -8.49 1.51 1.38
CA LEU A 68 -7.53 2.60 1.17
C LEU A 68 -7.60 3.07 -0.29
N MET A 69 -7.78 4.37 -0.50
CA MET A 69 -7.72 4.98 -1.83
C MET A 69 -6.47 5.86 -1.93
N ILE A 70 -5.67 5.66 -2.98
CA ILE A 70 -4.44 6.42 -3.24
C ILE A 70 -4.55 7.00 -4.65
N GLY A 71 -4.38 8.31 -4.77
CA GLY A 71 -4.36 8.95 -6.07
C GLY A 71 -4.16 10.46 -5.99
N ASN A 72 -4.77 11.15 -6.95
CA ASN A 72 -4.63 12.58 -7.12
C ASN A 72 -5.98 13.31 -7.11
N SER A 73 -6.09 14.43 -7.83
CA SER A 73 -7.32 15.22 -7.89
C SER A 73 -8.52 14.44 -8.44
N PHE A 74 -8.31 13.37 -9.23
CA PHE A 74 -9.39 12.52 -9.74
C PHE A 74 -10.01 11.66 -8.63
N THR A 75 -9.18 11.19 -7.69
CA THR A 75 -9.63 10.47 -6.49
C THR A 75 -10.19 11.44 -5.44
N ALA A 76 -9.58 12.62 -5.29
CA ALA A 76 -10.03 13.61 -4.29
C ALA A 76 -11.35 14.32 -4.65
N ALA A 77 -11.70 14.37 -5.93
CA ALA A 77 -12.83 15.13 -6.40
C ALA A 77 -14.15 14.64 -5.79
N ASN A 78 -14.90 15.58 -5.20
CA ASN A 78 -16.22 15.36 -4.62
C ASN A 78 -16.24 14.33 -3.47
N ASP A 79 -15.11 14.18 -2.76
CA ASP A 79 -14.94 13.20 -1.67
C ASP A 79 -15.31 11.77 -2.12
N LEU A 80 -14.77 11.33 -3.27
CA LEU A 80 -15.06 10.03 -3.88
C LEU A 80 -14.94 8.87 -2.88
N GLU A 81 -13.92 8.89 -2.03
CA GLU A 81 -13.72 7.89 -0.98
C GLU A 81 -14.93 7.77 -0.05
N SER A 82 -15.51 8.90 0.37
CA SER A 82 -16.65 8.93 1.28
C SER A 82 -17.95 8.52 0.57
N ILE A 83 -18.06 8.80 -0.73
CA ILE A 83 -19.15 8.27 -1.58
C ILE A 83 -19.07 6.73 -1.62
N VAL A 84 -17.89 6.17 -1.91
CA VAL A 84 -17.67 4.71 -1.95
C VAL A 84 -17.92 4.09 -0.57
N GLN A 85 -17.39 4.68 0.50
CA GLN A 85 -17.61 4.23 1.87
C GLN A 85 -19.11 4.17 2.21
N SER A 86 -19.86 5.21 1.84
CA SER A 86 -21.32 5.24 2.07
C SER A 86 -22.05 4.13 1.32
N MET A 87 -21.64 3.84 0.07
CA MET A 87 -22.20 2.74 -0.72
C MET A 87 -21.87 1.37 -0.13
N LEU A 88 -20.62 1.18 0.34
CA LEU A 88 -20.20 -0.06 1.00
C LEU A 88 -20.90 -0.24 2.35
N ASN A 89 -21.12 0.84 3.13
CA ASN A 89 -21.86 0.79 4.39
C ASN A 89 -23.36 0.44 4.22
N GLU A 90 -23.96 0.73 3.07
CA GLU A 90 -25.33 0.30 2.77
C GLU A 90 -25.41 -1.22 2.48
N ASP A 91 -24.29 -1.84 2.09
CA ASP A 91 -24.25 -3.26 1.79
C ASP A 91 -24.22 -4.11 3.06
N VAL A 92 -25.39 -4.64 3.40
CA VAL A 92 -25.61 -5.47 4.58
C VAL A 92 -24.75 -6.75 4.64
N ASP A 93 -24.29 -7.28 3.50
CA ASP A 93 -23.47 -8.50 3.50
C ASP A 93 -22.02 -8.23 3.89
N LEU A 94 -21.54 -6.98 3.78
CA LEU A 94 -20.18 -6.62 4.18
C LEU A 94 -20.03 -6.51 5.70
N GLY A 95 -21.14 -6.23 6.40
CA GLY A 95 -21.20 -6.12 7.85
C GLY A 95 -20.39 -4.94 8.41
N GLY A 96 -20.78 -4.47 9.60
CA GLY A 96 -20.02 -3.46 10.34
C GLY A 96 -19.92 -2.10 9.65
N HIS A 97 -19.06 -1.24 10.20
CA HIS A 97 -18.73 0.06 9.63
C HIS A 97 -17.46 -0.09 8.79
N ILE A 98 -17.51 0.33 7.52
CA ILE A 98 -16.36 0.29 6.62
C ILE A 98 -15.32 1.30 7.07
N TYR A 99 -14.14 0.83 7.48
CA TYR A 99 -13.02 1.73 7.76
C TYR A 99 -12.37 2.15 6.44
N SER A 100 -12.41 3.43 6.10
CA SER A 100 -11.80 3.91 4.86
C SER A 100 -10.88 5.11 5.08
N MET A 101 -9.89 5.22 4.21
CA MET A 101 -8.90 6.29 4.19
C MET A 101 -8.53 6.67 2.77
N GLU A 102 -8.06 7.90 2.61
CA GLU A 102 -7.55 8.45 1.36
C GLU A 102 -6.14 9.02 1.53
N PHE A 103 -5.26 8.78 0.56
CA PHE A 103 -4.12 9.63 0.24
C PHE A 103 -4.33 10.35 -1.08
N ARG A 104 -4.24 11.68 -1.03
CA ARG A 104 -4.37 12.56 -2.19
C ARG A 104 -3.21 13.53 -2.28
N LYS A 105 -2.64 13.65 -3.47
CA LYS A 105 -1.76 14.73 -3.87
C LYS A 105 -2.12 15.19 -5.28
N PRO A 106 -2.53 16.45 -5.51
CA PRO A 106 -2.88 16.93 -6.84
C PRO A 106 -1.77 16.66 -7.86
N GLY A 107 -2.15 16.15 -9.04
CA GLY A 107 -1.21 15.78 -10.10
C GLY A 107 -0.24 14.65 -9.78
N ALA A 108 -0.38 13.93 -8.66
CA ALA A 108 0.52 12.83 -8.33
C ALA A 108 0.46 11.69 -9.35
N HIS A 109 1.62 11.07 -9.53
CA HIS A 109 1.85 9.85 -10.30
C HIS A 109 2.12 8.70 -9.33
N LEU A 110 1.99 7.44 -9.76
CA LEU A 110 2.38 6.31 -8.91
C LEU A 110 3.87 6.36 -8.51
N THR A 111 4.72 6.98 -9.33
CA THR A 111 6.14 7.20 -9.02
C THR A 111 6.37 8.17 -7.86
N ASP A 112 5.43 9.08 -7.59
CA ASP A 112 5.45 9.91 -6.40
C ASP A 112 4.99 9.11 -5.17
N ASP A 113 3.98 8.26 -5.34
CA ASP A 113 3.42 7.46 -4.24
C ASP A 113 4.45 6.48 -3.67
N VAL A 114 5.25 5.84 -4.53
CA VAL A 114 6.34 4.94 -4.09
C VAL A 114 7.49 5.67 -3.39
N ARG A 115 7.60 7.00 -3.52
CA ARG A 115 8.60 7.81 -2.81
C ARG A 115 8.08 8.36 -1.48
N ASN A 116 6.82 8.06 -1.15
CA ASN A 116 6.17 8.58 0.04
C ASN A 116 6.13 7.52 1.15
N ASP A 117 7.04 7.65 2.12
CA ASP A 117 7.14 6.75 3.27
C ASP A 117 5.83 6.64 4.09
N LYS A 118 4.99 7.67 4.07
CA LYS A 118 3.68 7.65 4.74
C LYS A 118 2.68 6.73 4.04
N ILE A 119 2.70 6.70 2.70
CA ILE A 119 1.88 5.75 1.93
C ILE A 119 2.37 4.33 2.19
N GLN A 120 3.69 4.10 2.12
CA GLN A 120 4.25 2.78 2.40
C GLN A 120 3.87 2.29 3.80
N SER A 121 4.11 3.10 4.83
CA SER A 121 3.78 2.74 6.22
C SER A 121 2.28 2.45 6.39
N THR A 122 1.40 3.26 5.82
CA THR A 122 -0.05 3.03 5.93
C THR A 122 -0.49 1.75 5.22
N ILE A 123 0.09 1.42 4.06
CA ILE A 123 -0.23 0.17 3.35
C ILE A 123 0.17 -1.04 4.20
N VAL A 124 1.34 -1.00 4.86
CA VAL A 124 1.87 -2.16 5.61
C VAL A 124 1.42 -2.23 7.07
N GLU A 125 0.82 -1.18 7.61
CA GLU A 125 0.35 -1.12 9.00
C GLU A 125 -0.81 -2.08 9.26
N ARG A 126 -1.63 -2.39 8.25
CA ARG A 126 -2.78 -3.29 8.39
C ARG A 126 -3.11 -4.04 7.10
N PRO A 127 -3.80 -5.19 7.19
CA PRO A 127 -4.33 -5.89 6.03
C PRO A 127 -5.57 -5.19 5.48
N TRP A 128 -5.36 -4.18 4.64
CA TRP A 128 -6.46 -3.53 3.93
C TRP A 128 -7.24 -4.52 3.07
N THR A 129 -8.56 -4.63 3.24
CA THR A 129 -9.38 -5.46 2.34
C THR A 129 -9.17 -5.07 0.88
N TRP A 130 -9.19 -3.77 0.58
CA TRP A 130 -8.88 -3.26 -0.76
C TRP A 130 -8.00 -2.01 -0.69
N VAL A 131 -7.04 -1.94 -1.61
CA VAL A 131 -6.24 -0.75 -1.86
C VAL A 131 -6.43 -0.34 -3.32
N VAL A 132 -7.19 0.73 -3.53
CA VAL A 132 -7.46 1.33 -4.84
C VAL A 132 -6.36 2.34 -5.15
N ILE A 133 -5.61 2.10 -6.21
CA ILE A 133 -4.53 2.97 -6.68
C ILE A 133 -4.87 3.58 -8.04
N GLN A 134 -4.67 4.89 -8.17
CA GLN A 134 -4.95 5.65 -9.37
C GLN A 134 -3.68 6.31 -9.90
N GLU A 135 -3.30 5.95 -11.14
CA GLU A 135 -2.24 6.64 -11.88
C GLU A 135 -2.75 7.94 -12.51
N GLN A 136 -1.85 8.89 -12.77
CA GLN A 136 -2.12 10.11 -13.53
C GLN A 136 -2.92 9.83 -14.81
N SER A 137 -3.92 10.68 -15.08
CA SER A 137 -5.04 10.46 -16.02
C SER A 137 -4.67 10.27 -17.51
N GLN A 138 -3.41 10.46 -17.90
CA GLN A 138 -2.94 10.33 -19.28
C GLN A 138 -1.91 9.22 -19.43
N ILE A 139 -1.08 8.97 -18.41
CA ILE A 139 0.07 8.06 -18.48
C ILE A 139 -0.29 6.66 -19.02
N PRO A 140 -1.38 6.00 -18.58
CA PRO A 140 -1.76 4.70 -19.13
C PRO A 140 -2.00 4.73 -20.65
N ALA A 141 -2.44 5.86 -21.22
CA ALA A 141 -2.63 6.00 -22.67
C ALA A 141 -1.31 6.08 -23.46
N PHE A 142 -0.15 6.08 -22.80
CA PHE A 142 1.18 6.16 -23.45
C PHE A 142 1.88 4.80 -23.58
N TYR A 143 1.15 3.69 -23.45
CA TYR A 143 1.71 2.33 -23.38
C TYR A 143 2.58 1.89 -24.59
N ASP A 144 2.31 2.42 -25.78
CA ASP A 144 3.01 2.12 -27.05
C ASP A 144 3.79 3.31 -27.60
N ILE A 145 3.98 4.35 -26.80
CA ILE A 145 4.79 5.51 -27.15
C ILE A 145 6.16 5.35 -26.51
N GLU A 146 7.21 5.79 -27.21
CA GLU A 146 8.56 5.88 -26.64
C GLU A 146 8.65 7.00 -25.60
N ASN A 147 8.00 6.78 -24.45
CA ASN A 147 7.98 7.61 -23.26
C ASN A 147 8.38 6.74 -22.05
N SER A 148 9.23 7.26 -21.16
CA SER A 148 9.60 6.57 -19.93
C SER A 148 8.47 6.54 -18.90
N GLU A 149 7.52 7.48 -18.93
CA GLU A 149 6.48 7.63 -17.90
C GLU A 149 5.63 6.37 -17.73
N TYR A 150 5.16 5.76 -18.83
CA TYR A 150 4.40 4.51 -18.73
C TYR A 150 5.24 3.36 -18.17
N LYS A 151 6.50 3.22 -18.63
CA LYS A 151 7.41 2.18 -18.14
C LYS A 151 7.74 2.36 -16.65
N GLU A 152 7.86 3.60 -16.19
CA GLU A 152 8.04 3.95 -14.78
C GLU A 152 6.78 3.73 -13.95
N SER A 153 5.61 4.05 -14.50
CA SER A 153 4.31 3.76 -13.91
C SER A 153 4.12 2.27 -13.65
N VAL A 154 4.43 1.40 -14.62
CA VAL A 154 4.37 -0.06 -14.46
C VAL A 154 5.28 -0.54 -13.31
N LYS A 155 6.50 0.01 -13.20
CA LYS A 155 7.43 -0.32 -12.09
C LYS A 155 6.92 0.17 -10.74
N ALA A 156 6.35 1.37 -10.68
CA ALA A 156 5.78 1.93 -9.47
C ALA A 156 4.55 1.12 -9.02
N ALA A 157 3.65 0.79 -9.96
CA ALA A 157 2.51 -0.08 -9.71
C ALA A 157 2.94 -1.47 -9.21
N SER A 158 4.04 -2.03 -9.74
CA SER A 158 4.63 -3.28 -9.24
C SER A 158 5.11 -3.17 -7.80
N THR A 159 5.76 -2.05 -7.46
CA THR A 159 6.23 -1.78 -6.10
C THR A 159 5.06 -1.65 -5.12
N LEU A 160 4.03 -0.87 -5.46
CA LEU A 160 2.82 -0.72 -4.65
C LEU A 160 2.09 -2.07 -4.50
N ASN A 161 1.91 -2.80 -5.59
CA ASN A 161 1.30 -4.13 -5.58
C ASN A 161 2.04 -5.11 -4.66
N ASN A 162 3.37 -5.01 -4.57
CA ASN A 162 4.19 -5.83 -3.66
C ASN A 162 3.98 -5.44 -2.20
N TRP A 163 3.95 -4.15 -1.87
CA TRP A 163 3.63 -3.67 -0.53
C TRP A 163 2.24 -4.13 -0.09
N ILE A 164 1.24 -3.97 -0.96
CA ILE A 164 -0.14 -4.36 -0.73
C ILE A 164 -0.23 -5.88 -0.47
N SER A 165 0.42 -6.74 -1.30
CA SER A 165 0.44 -8.19 -1.02
C SER A 165 1.13 -8.54 0.29
N SER A 166 2.22 -7.86 0.62
CA SER A 166 3.00 -8.19 1.81
C SER A 166 2.19 -7.96 3.09
N ALA A 167 1.19 -7.09 3.01
CA ALA A 167 0.20 -6.84 4.05
C ALA A 167 -1.09 -7.68 3.89
N ASN A 168 -1.16 -8.61 2.93
CA ASN A 168 -2.36 -9.39 2.57
C ASN A 168 -3.55 -8.56 2.04
N GLY A 169 -3.30 -7.41 1.41
CA GLY A 169 -4.35 -6.62 0.77
C GLY A 169 -4.62 -6.98 -0.69
N GLN A 170 -5.81 -6.62 -1.17
CA GLN A 170 -6.19 -6.71 -2.58
C GLN A 170 -5.83 -5.42 -3.32
N THR A 171 -4.92 -5.51 -4.29
CA THR A 171 -4.61 -4.39 -5.20
C THR A 171 -5.74 -4.19 -6.20
N VAL A 172 -6.15 -2.93 -6.37
CA VAL A 172 -7.20 -2.52 -7.31
C VAL A 172 -6.72 -1.29 -8.09
N LEU A 173 -6.67 -1.36 -9.41
CA LEU A 173 -6.34 -0.24 -10.29
C LEU A 173 -7.62 0.54 -10.61
N LEU A 174 -7.60 1.86 -10.46
CA LEU A 174 -8.69 2.72 -10.93
C LEU A 174 -8.43 3.15 -12.38
N MET A 175 -9.11 2.52 -13.35
CA MET A 175 -9.07 2.94 -14.76
C MET A 175 -9.76 4.30 -14.90
N THR A 176 -8.95 5.33 -15.13
CA THR A 176 -9.45 6.69 -15.38
C THR A 176 -10.19 6.79 -16.72
N TRP A 177 -10.80 7.95 -16.96
CA TRP A 177 -11.59 8.24 -18.15
C TRP A 177 -10.86 9.17 -19.13
N GLY A 178 -11.18 9.05 -20.41
CA GLY A 178 -10.79 10.03 -21.42
C GLY A 178 -11.34 11.42 -21.10
N GLN A 179 -10.60 12.46 -21.48
CA GLN A 179 -11.06 13.84 -21.37
C GLN A 179 -12.16 14.11 -22.42
N ARG A 180 -13.10 15.02 -22.12
CA ARG A 180 -14.28 15.36 -22.94
C ARG A 180 -13.95 15.52 -24.43
N PHE A 181 -12.86 16.22 -24.74
CA PHE A 181 -12.42 16.51 -26.10
C PHE A 181 -11.12 15.77 -26.49
N GLY A 182 -10.72 14.76 -25.74
CA GLY A 182 -9.38 14.17 -25.84
C GLY A 182 -8.31 14.98 -25.13
N ASP A 183 -7.06 14.54 -25.26
CA ASP A 183 -5.92 15.15 -24.60
C ASP A 183 -5.37 16.32 -25.42
N ALA A 184 -5.74 17.54 -25.03
CA ALA A 184 -5.27 18.75 -25.68
C ALA A 184 -3.73 18.93 -25.67
N MET A 185 -3.03 18.30 -24.72
CA MET A 185 -1.56 18.37 -24.64
C MET A 185 -0.89 17.34 -25.55
N ASN A 186 -1.59 16.25 -25.87
CA ASN A 186 -1.09 15.16 -26.72
C ASN A 186 -2.12 14.77 -27.80
N PRO A 187 -2.54 15.70 -28.67
CA PRO A 187 -3.62 15.47 -29.63
C PRO A 187 -3.25 14.41 -30.68
N GLY A 188 -1.96 14.20 -30.97
CA GLY A 188 -1.51 13.12 -31.85
C GLY A 188 -1.68 11.72 -31.25
N VAL A 189 -1.84 11.62 -29.93
CA VAL A 189 -2.02 10.38 -29.19
C VAL A 189 -3.49 10.12 -28.90
N SER A 190 -4.15 11.16 -28.40
CA SER A 190 -5.51 11.09 -27.86
C SER A 190 -6.34 12.26 -28.42
N PRO A 191 -6.67 12.27 -29.72
CA PRO A 191 -7.32 13.40 -30.40
C PRO A 191 -8.77 13.65 -29.97
N ASN A 192 -9.42 12.67 -29.34
CA ASN A 192 -10.81 12.75 -28.89
C ASN A 192 -11.07 11.75 -27.76
N PHE A 193 -12.26 11.83 -27.15
CA PHE A 193 -12.63 10.95 -26.04
C PHE A 193 -12.57 9.45 -26.38
N PRO A 194 -13.21 8.93 -27.46
CA PRO A 194 -13.19 7.50 -27.74
C PRO A 194 -11.78 6.93 -27.93
N VAL A 195 -10.90 7.65 -28.65
CA VAL A 195 -9.51 7.20 -28.86
C VAL A 195 -8.74 7.21 -27.54
N MET A 196 -8.88 8.28 -26.74
CA MET A 196 -8.21 8.35 -25.44
C MET A 196 -8.67 7.23 -24.52
N GLN A 197 -9.98 6.94 -24.49
CA GLN A 197 -10.55 5.94 -23.62
C GLN A 197 -10.10 4.52 -23.98
N GLU A 198 -10.03 4.19 -25.27
CA GLU A 198 -9.51 2.89 -25.71
C GLU A 198 -8.03 2.73 -25.36
N ARG A 199 -7.24 3.80 -25.48
CA ARG A 199 -5.83 3.79 -25.10
C ARG A 199 -5.62 3.64 -23.60
N LEU A 200 -6.41 4.36 -22.79
CA LEU A 200 -6.40 4.20 -21.33
C LEU A 200 -6.75 2.76 -20.96
N LYS A 201 -7.85 2.21 -21.50
CA LYS A 201 -8.25 0.82 -21.26
C LYS A 201 -7.10 -0.15 -21.56
N THR A 202 -6.51 -0.04 -22.76
CA THR A 202 -5.39 -0.90 -23.17
C THR A 202 -4.17 -0.76 -22.24
N GLY A 203 -3.86 0.47 -21.81
CA GLY A 203 -2.79 0.74 -20.87
C GLY A 203 -3.02 0.09 -19.51
N TYR A 204 -4.21 0.24 -18.94
CA TYR A 204 -4.55 -0.38 -17.66
C TYR A 204 -4.59 -1.91 -17.75
N ASP A 205 -5.10 -2.48 -18.85
CA ASP A 205 -5.09 -3.93 -19.08
C ASP A 205 -3.64 -4.45 -19.10
N LYS A 206 -2.72 -3.75 -19.78
CA LYS A 206 -1.29 -4.10 -19.80
C LYS A 206 -0.61 -3.96 -18.43
N ILE A 207 -0.99 -2.96 -17.64
CA ILE A 207 -0.51 -2.85 -16.24
C ILE A 207 -1.03 -4.05 -15.44
N GLN A 208 -2.32 -4.38 -15.53
CA GLN A 208 -2.91 -5.51 -14.84
C GLN A 208 -2.25 -6.84 -15.22
N ASP A 209 -2.01 -7.08 -16.52
CA ASP A 209 -1.31 -8.27 -17.02
C ASP A 209 0.10 -8.41 -16.43
N HIS A 210 0.79 -7.27 -16.24
CA HIS A 210 2.12 -7.26 -15.62
C HIS A 210 2.10 -7.57 -14.12
N LEU A 211 1.02 -7.23 -13.43
CA LEU A 211 0.93 -7.31 -11.96
C LEU A 211 0.24 -8.57 -11.46
N SER A 212 -0.67 -9.12 -12.24
CA SER A 212 -1.56 -10.21 -11.84
C SER A 212 -0.89 -11.57 -11.97
N THR A 213 -1.22 -12.46 -11.05
CA THR A 213 -0.98 -13.91 -11.21
C THR A 213 -2.30 -14.66 -11.08
N PRO A 214 -2.39 -15.92 -11.54
CA PRO A 214 -3.61 -16.72 -11.36
C PRO A 214 -4.06 -16.83 -9.88
N GLU A 215 -3.13 -16.84 -8.94
CA GLU A 215 -3.41 -16.93 -7.51
C GLU A 215 -3.74 -15.57 -6.88
N ARG A 216 -3.27 -14.48 -7.48
CA ARG A 216 -3.46 -13.12 -6.98
C ARG A 216 -3.78 -12.17 -8.15
N PRO A 217 -5.04 -12.18 -8.64
CA PRO A 217 -5.45 -11.24 -9.66
C PRO A 217 -5.41 -9.82 -9.08
N VAL A 218 -4.82 -8.87 -9.83
CA VAL A 218 -5.05 -7.44 -9.58
C VAL A 218 -6.35 -7.08 -10.27
N LEU A 219 -7.20 -6.29 -9.62
CA LEU A 219 -8.48 -5.88 -10.20
C LEU A 219 -8.31 -4.56 -10.94
N VAL A 220 -9.13 -4.33 -11.96
CA VAL A 220 -9.29 -3.02 -12.57
C VAL A 220 -10.73 -2.57 -12.41
N VAL A 221 -10.93 -1.39 -11.84
CA VAL A 221 -12.22 -0.69 -11.83
C VAL A 221 -12.39 0.00 -13.18
N PRO A 222 -13.39 -0.34 -14.01
CA PRO A 222 -13.51 0.17 -15.37
C PRO A 222 -14.28 1.50 -15.42
N ALA A 223 -13.89 2.50 -14.62
CA ALA A 223 -14.60 3.77 -14.55
C ALA A 223 -14.57 4.52 -15.90
N GLY A 224 -13.46 4.48 -16.62
CA GLY A 224 -13.40 5.01 -17.99
C GLY A 224 -14.38 4.36 -18.97
N MET A 225 -14.64 3.05 -18.85
CA MET A 225 -15.67 2.39 -19.66
C MET A 225 -17.09 2.78 -19.23
N ALA A 226 -17.30 3.10 -17.95
CA ALA A 226 -18.58 3.65 -17.49
C ALA A 226 -18.85 5.04 -18.12
N PHE A 227 -17.82 5.89 -18.19
CA PHE A 227 -17.90 7.17 -18.93
C PHE A 227 -18.19 6.92 -20.42
N GLN A 228 -17.54 5.91 -21.02
CA GLN A 228 -17.78 5.53 -22.41
C GLN A 228 -19.21 5.05 -22.65
N ALA A 229 -19.79 4.29 -21.72
CA ALA A 229 -21.17 3.86 -21.84
C ALA A 229 -22.12 5.08 -21.89
N VAL A 230 -21.89 6.10 -21.06
CA VAL A 230 -22.67 7.35 -21.10
C VAL A 230 -22.42 8.13 -22.39
N TYR A 231 -21.18 8.17 -22.89
CA TYR A 231 -20.82 8.75 -24.19
C TYR A 231 -21.63 8.10 -25.32
N ASP A 232 -21.59 6.77 -25.41
CA ASP A 232 -22.27 5.99 -26.45
C ASP A 232 -23.79 6.17 -26.41
N ALA A 233 -24.36 6.38 -25.22
CA ALA A 233 -25.79 6.64 -25.02
C ALA A 233 -26.21 8.08 -25.34
N SER A 234 -25.27 9.01 -25.53
CA SER A 234 -25.55 10.45 -25.70
C SER A 234 -25.81 10.90 -27.14
N GLY A 235 -25.98 9.97 -28.08
CA GLY A 235 -26.38 10.27 -29.46
C GLY A 235 -25.22 10.65 -30.38
N SER A 236 -25.50 11.43 -31.43
CA SER A 236 -24.54 11.69 -32.52
C SER A 236 -23.46 12.73 -32.20
N ASP A 237 -23.69 13.63 -31.24
CA ASP A 237 -22.69 14.55 -30.73
C ASP A 237 -22.67 14.52 -29.19
N PRO A 238 -22.06 13.48 -28.59
CA PRO A 238 -21.98 13.35 -27.14
C PRO A 238 -21.26 14.51 -26.46
N THR A 239 -20.38 15.20 -27.19
CA THR A 239 -19.54 16.28 -26.65
C THR A 239 -20.21 17.64 -26.62
N ALA A 240 -21.42 17.79 -27.19
CA ALA A 240 -22.21 19.01 -27.10
C ALA A 240 -22.61 19.34 -25.64
N ASP A 241 -22.71 20.62 -25.32
CA ASP A 241 -23.15 21.06 -23.99
C ASP A 241 -24.57 20.58 -23.68
N GLY A 242 -24.79 20.14 -22.44
CA GLY A 242 -26.10 19.70 -21.95
C GLY A 242 -26.43 18.22 -22.19
N THR A 243 -25.53 17.45 -22.81
CA THR A 243 -25.65 16.00 -22.93
C THR A 243 -25.43 15.29 -21.59
N ASP A 244 -25.88 14.04 -21.48
CA ASP A 244 -25.62 13.22 -20.30
C ASP A 244 -24.12 12.96 -20.08
N PHE A 245 -23.35 12.88 -21.16
CA PHE A 245 -21.90 12.74 -21.13
C PHE A 245 -21.20 13.99 -20.62
N THR A 246 -21.54 15.18 -21.11
CA THR A 246 -20.85 16.41 -20.68
C THR A 246 -21.12 16.74 -19.22
N ARG A 247 -22.27 16.35 -18.68
CA ARG A 247 -22.59 16.46 -17.24
C ARG A 247 -21.67 15.67 -16.32
N LEU A 248 -20.89 14.70 -16.83
CA LEU A 248 -19.92 13.95 -16.03
C LEU A 248 -18.65 14.74 -15.70
N PHE A 249 -18.41 15.85 -16.40
CA PHE A 249 -17.20 16.65 -16.28
C PHE A 249 -17.46 17.99 -15.60
N GLN A 250 -16.41 18.54 -15.01
CA GLN A 250 -16.33 19.97 -14.75
C GLN A 250 -16.05 20.75 -16.05
N ASP A 251 -16.06 22.07 -15.96
CA ASP A 251 -15.87 22.97 -17.11
C ASP A 251 -14.54 22.76 -17.84
N ASP A 252 -13.53 22.21 -17.17
CA ASP A 252 -12.23 21.91 -17.77
C ASP A 252 -12.24 20.70 -18.71
N GLY A 253 -13.33 19.92 -18.72
CA GLY A 253 -13.49 18.71 -19.53
C GLY A 253 -12.62 17.53 -19.10
N LYS A 254 -12.02 17.57 -17.90
CA LYS A 254 -11.10 16.53 -17.39
C LYS A 254 -11.53 16.03 -16.02
N HIS A 255 -11.71 16.94 -15.06
CA HIS A 255 -12.08 16.59 -13.70
C HIS A 255 -13.55 16.16 -13.64
N PRO A 256 -13.91 15.24 -12.75
CA PRO A 256 -15.27 14.75 -12.66
C PRO A 256 -16.16 15.78 -11.96
N SER A 257 -17.37 15.96 -12.46
CA SER A 257 -18.46 16.55 -11.69
C SER A 257 -18.88 15.59 -10.56
N MET A 258 -19.80 16.00 -9.70
CA MET A 258 -20.42 15.09 -8.73
C MET A 258 -21.07 13.86 -9.41
N GLU A 259 -21.61 14.02 -10.63
CA GLU A 259 -22.17 12.89 -11.39
C GLU A 259 -21.07 11.96 -11.91
N GLY A 260 -19.95 12.51 -12.37
CA GLY A 260 -18.77 11.72 -12.76
C GLY A 260 -18.16 10.95 -11.58
N SER A 261 -18.02 11.60 -10.41
CA SER A 261 -17.53 10.93 -9.19
C SER A 261 -18.50 9.83 -8.73
N TYR A 262 -19.81 10.06 -8.80
CA TYR A 262 -20.78 9.02 -8.43
C TYR A 262 -20.79 7.84 -9.41
N LEU A 263 -20.67 8.09 -10.72
CA LEU A 263 -20.52 7.04 -11.72
C LEU A 263 -19.28 6.18 -11.46
N THR A 264 -18.15 6.84 -11.16
CA THR A 264 -16.91 6.18 -10.74
C THR A 264 -17.10 5.37 -9.45
N ALA A 265 -17.77 5.93 -8.44
CA ALA A 265 -18.07 5.21 -7.19
C ALA A 265 -18.92 3.96 -7.42
N CYS A 266 -19.89 4.01 -8.35
CA CYS A 266 -20.70 2.86 -8.74
C CYS A 266 -19.85 1.75 -9.37
N ALA A 267 -18.90 2.10 -10.25
CA ALA A 267 -17.97 1.13 -10.83
C ALA A 267 -17.05 0.54 -9.75
N ILE A 268 -16.52 1.37 -8.84
CA ILE A 268 -15.70 0.90 -7.71
C ILE A 268 -16.50 -0.10 -6.87
N TYR A 269 -17.69 0.30 -6.38
CA TYR A 269 -18.55 -0.55 -5.58
C TYR A 269 -18.78 -1.91 -6.23
N TYR A 270 -19.13 -1.92 -7.53
CA TYR A 270 -19.38 -3.16 -8.23
C TYR A 270 -18.12 -4.03 -8.34
N THR A 271 -16.98 -3.46 -8.74
CA THR A 271 -15.72 -4.20 -8.81
C THR A 271 -15.32 -4.80 -7.46
N LEU A 272 -15.50 -4.07 -6.35
CA LEU A 272 -15.10 -4.54 -5.03
C LEU A 272 -16.03 -5.63 -4.47
N THR A 273 -17.34 -5.48 -4.66
CA THR A 273 -18.35 -6.34 -4.02
C THR A 273 -18.86 -7.48 -4.91
N GLY A 274 -18.71 -7.34 -6.23
CA GLY A 274 -19.37 -8.21 -7.20
C GLY A 274 -20.88 -8.04 -7.24
N LYS A 275 -21.43 -6.92 -6.74
CA LYS A 275 -22.87 -6.61 -6.79
C LYS A 275 -23.16 -5.39 -7.64
N HIS A 276 -24.14 -5.56 -8.53
CA HIS A 276 -24.58 -4.49 -9.41
C HIS A 276 -25.15 -3.31 -8.57
N PRO A 277 -24.73 -2.06 -8.78
CA PRO A 277 -25.03 -0.95 -7.86
C PRO A 277 -26.49 -0.47 -7.91
N SER A 278 -27.30 -0.97 -8.84
CA SER A 278 -28.72 -0.58 -8.99
C SER A 278 -29.63 -0.95 -7.81
N HIS A 279 -29.17 -1.81 -6.90
CA HIS A 279 -29.93 -2.11 -5.68
C HIS A 279 -29.71 -1.08 -4.56
N LEU A 280 -28.71 -0.20 -4.70
CA LEU A 280 -28.37 0.80 -3.69
C LEU A 280 -29.36 1.96 -3.73
N LYS A 281 -29.78 2.40 -2.54
CA LYS A 281 -30.60 3.59 -2.32
C LYS A 281 -29.75 4.84 -2.15
N TYR A 282 -28.50 4.69 -1.73
CA TYR A 282 -27.56 5.78 -1.55
C TYR A 282 -27.38 6.55 -2.86
N LYS A 283 -27.47 7.87 -2.74
CA LYS A 283 -27.15 8.84 -3.79
C LYS A 283 -26.62 10.12 -3.15
N PRO A 284 -25.80 10.91 -3.86
CA PRO A 284 -25.42 12.25 -3.40
C PRO A 284 -26.65 13.13 -3.15
N ARG A 285 -26.55 14.03 -2.15
CA ARG A 285 -27.67 14.85 -1.64
C ARG A 285 -28.46 15.55 -2.75
N ASN A 286 -27.76 16.15 -3.72
CA ASN A 286 -28.34 16.97 -4.78
C ASN A 286 -28.55 16.22 -6.11
N MET A 287 -28.48 14.89 -6.10
CA MET A 287 -28.76 14.07 -7.28
C MET A 287 -30.22 13.57 -7.23
N SER A 288 -30.93 13.60 -8.35
CA SER A 288 -32.27 12.99 -8.42
C SER A 288 -32.17 11.45 -8.39
N VAL A 289 -33.22 10.77 -7.91
CA VAL A 289 -33.25 9.30 -7.89
C VAL A 289 -33.11 8.73 -9.30
N ALA A 290 -33.83 9.29 -10.27
CA ALA A 290 -33.75 8.85 -11.67
C ALA A 290 -32.34 9.01 -12.24
N ARG A 291 -31.63 10.11 -11.93
CA ARG A 291 -30.24 10.28 -12.38
C ARG A 291 -29.29 9.29 -11.69
N ALA A 292 -29.46 9.07 -10.39
CA ALA A 292 -28.66 8.09 -9.66
C ALA A 292 -28.84 6.68 -10.25
N GLN A 293 -30.08 6.26 -10.48
CA GLN A 293 -30.41 4.97 -11.11
C GLN A 293 -29.81 4.83 -12.51
N TYR A 294 -29.90 5.89 -13.34
CA TYR A 294 -29.25 5.91 -14.64
C TYR A 294 -27.74 5.67 -14.52
N LEU A 295 -27.04 6.42 -13.66
CA LEU A 295 -25.59 6.27 -13.49
C LEU A 295 -25.19 4.91 -12.90
N GLN A 296 -25.96 4.38 -11.94
CA GLN A 296 -25.79 3.03 -11.42
C GLN A 296 -25.90 1.99 -12.54
N THR A 297 -26.91 2.09 -13.41
CA THR A 297 -27.07 1.19 -14.56
C THR A 297 -25.91 1.30 -15.54
N MET A 298 -25.46 2.52 -15.87
CA MET A 298 -24.35 2.72 -16.82
C MET A 298 -23.02 2.16 -16.29
N ALA A 299 -22.69 2.43 -15.03
CA ALA A 299 -21.51 1.83 -14.38
C ALA A 299 -21.64 0.31 -14.25
N GLY A 300 -22.83 -0.17 -13.92
CA GLY A 300 -23.18 -1.57 -13.84
C GLY A 300 -22.90 -2.32 -15.14
N SER A 301 -23.52 -1.89 -16.23
CA SER A 301 -23.35 -2.49 -17.57
C SER A 301 -21.92 -2.41 -18.08
N ALA A 302 -21.21 -1.30 -17.81
CA ALA A 302 -19.80 -1.18 -18.19
C ALA A 302 -18.91 -2.17 -17.42
N THR A 303 -19.20 -2.38 -16.13
CA THR A 303 -18.45 -3.32 -15.28
C THR A 303 -18.76 -4.77 -15.65
N ASP A 304 -20.02 -5.11 -15.96
CA ASP A 304 -20.39 -6.42 -16.51
C ASP A 304 -19.60 -6.72 -17.78
N ARG A 305 -19.62 -5.80 -18.74
CA ARG A 305 -18.90 -5.92 -20.01
C ARG A 305 -17.39 -6.10 -19.79
N TYR A 306 -16.80 -5.35 -18.86
CA TYR A 306 -15.37 -5.49 -18.57
C TYR A 306 -15.04 -6.84 -17.91
N ASN A 307 -15.87 -7.30 -16.96
CA ASN A 307 -15.70 -8.60 -16.32
C ASN A 307 -15.85 -9.76 -17.31
N GLU A 308 -16.69 -9.64 -18.33
CA GLU A 308 -16.81 -10.65 -19.41
C GLU A 308 -15.56 -10.70 -20.30
N MET A 309 -14.91 -9.56 -20.52
CA MET A 309 -13.76 -9.43 -21.42
C MET A 309 -12.41 -9.68 -20.73
N ASN A 310 -12.35 -9.53 -19.40
CA ASN A 310 -11.11 -9.55 -18.64
C ASN A 310 -11.10 -10.71 -17.64
N THR A 311 -10.23 -11.69 -17.89
CA THR A 311 -10.20 -12.96 -17.14
C THR A 311 -9.82 -12.79 -15.66
N PHE A 312 -8.93 -11.86 -15.32
CA PHE A 312 -8.54 -11.59 -13.93
C PHE A 312 -9.70 -10.99 -13.13
N ASN A 313 -10.39 -10.00 -13.71
CA ASN A 313 -11.60 -9.43 -13.12
C ASN A 313 -12.72 -10.48 -13.01
N GLN A 314 -12.93 -11.29 -14.05
CA GLN A 314 -13.92 -12.36 -14.07
C GLN A 314 -13.71 -13.36 -12.93
N GLN A 315 -12.47 -13.79 -12.73
CA GLN A 315 -12.11 -14.74 -11.66
C GLN A 315 -12.48 -14.21 -10.28
N TYR A 316 -12.18 -12.93 -10.01
CA TYR A 316 -12.54 -12.30 -8.75
C TYR A 316 -14.06 -12.15 -8.59
N TYR A 317 -14.73 -11.69 -9.65
CA TYR A 317 -16.18 -11.49 -9.66
C TYR A 317 -16.95 -12.77 -9.33
N GLU A 318 -16.61 -13.88 -9.97
CA GLU A 318 -17.25 -15.18 -9.70
C GLU A 318 -17.01 -15.67 -8.27
N ALA A 319 -15.82 -15.39 -7.70
CA ALA A 319 -15.52 -15.70 -6.31
C ALA A 319 -16.30 -14.79 -5.32
N ALA A 320 -16.48 -13.51 -5.64
CA ALA A 320 -17.28 -12.57 -4.83
C ALA A 320 -18.77 -12.95 -4.85
N LYS A 321 -19.31 -13.27 -6.02
CA LYS A 321 -20.71 -13.70 -6.20
C LYS A 321 -21.05 -14.95 -5.39
N LYS A 322 -20.17 -15.96 -5.43
CA LYS A 322 -20.32 -17.18 -4.61
C LYS A 322 -20.31 -16.89 -3.12
N ARG A 323 -19.46 -15.95 -2.66
CA ARG A 323 -19.43 -15.52 -1.24
C ARG A 323 -20.75 -14.88 -0.82
N SER A 324 -21.31 -13.97 -1.62
CA SER A 324 -22.60 -13.34 -1.32
C SER A 324 -23.76 -14.34 -1.33
N GLN A 325 -23.78 -15.29 -2.29
CA GLN A 325 -24.80 -16.35 -2.32
C GLN A 325 -24.76 -17.23 -1.07
N ASN A 326 -23.57 -17.71 -0.68
CA ASN A 326 -23.40 -18.51 0.52
C ASN A 326 -23.84 -17.77 1.80
N ASN A 327 -23.67 -16.44 1.86
CA ASN A 327 -24.09 -15.64 3.01
C ASN A 327 -25.63 -15.53 3.10
N LYS A 328 -26.31 -15.45 1.95
CA LYS A 328 -27.79 -15.47 1.88
C LYS A 328 -28.38 -16.83 2.26
N ASP A 329 -27.71 -17.91 1.90
CA ASP A 329 -28.16 -19.27 2.18
C ASP A 329 -27.91 -19.72 3.64
N ASN A 330 -27.08 -18.99 4.40
CA ASN A 330 -26.77 -19.31 5.79
C ASN A 330 -26.57 -18.05 6.67
N PRO A 331 -27.65 -17.30 6.96
CA PRO A 331 -27.58 -16.02 7.68
C PRO A 331 -27.12 -16.16 9.15
N ASP A 332 -27.33 -17.34 9.76
CA ASP A 332 -27.08 -17.57 11.20
C ASP A 332 -25.60 -17.67 11.58
N LYS A 333 -24.69 -17.82 10.61
CA LYS A 333 -23.24 -17.87 10.90
C LYS A 333 -22.67 -16.53 11.34
N HIS A 334 -23.22 -15.41 10.84
CA HIS A 334 -22.73 -14.07 11.16
C HIS A 334 -23.37 -13.46 12.42
N ASP A 335 -24.55 -13.91 12.83
CA ASP A 335 -25.22 -13.37 14.03
C ASP A 335 -24.51 -13.78 15.34
N SER A 336 -23.76 -14.89 15.33
CA SER A 336 -22.92 -15.31 16.46
C SER A 336 -21.73 -14.37 16.76
N GLN A 337 -21.46 -13.38 15.91
CA GLN A 337 -20.44 -12.34 16.13
C GLN A 337 -21.01 -10.99 16.60
N LYS A 338 -22.34 -10.75 16.51
CA LYS A 338 -22.96 -9.47 16.93
C LYS A 338 -23.08 -9.27 18.44
N ASP A 339 -22.91 -10.33 19.24
CA ASP A 339 -23.01 -10.24 20.70
C ASP A 339 -21.73 -9.74 21.40
N LYS A 340 -20.71 -9.35 20.65
CA LYS A 340 -19.54 -8.67 21.24
C LYS A 340 -19.85 -7.19 21.41
N LYS A 341 -20.12 -6.79 22.66
CA LYS A 341 -20.29 -5.39 23.06
C LYS A 341 -19.20 -4.51 22.42
N PRO A 342 -19.57 -3.34 21.85
CA PRO A 342 -18.58 -2.41 21.31
C PRO A 342 -17.60 -2.01 22.40
N TYR A 343 -16.32 -1.91 22.03
CA TYR A 343 -15.26 -1.44 22.91
C TYR A 343 -15.58 -0.01 23.38
N VAL A 344 -15.88 0.14 24.67
CA VAL A 344 -15.99 1.44 25.33
C VAL A 344 -14.63 1.77 25.93
N ALA A 345 -13.98 2.81 25.40
CA ALA A 345 -12.74 3.34 25.98
C ALA A 345 -13.01 3.83 27.42
N PRO A 346 -12.24 3.43 28.44
CA PRO A 346 -12.45 3.93 29.79
C PRO A 346 -11.93 5.36 29.90
N GLU A 347 -12.80 6.28 30.33
CA GLU A 347 -12.40 7.58 30.85
C GLU A 347 -11.54 7.41 32.11
N GLY A 348 -10.51 8.25 32.22
CA GLY A 348 -9.50 8.17 33.26
C GLY A 348 -10.04 8.29 34.68
N GLY A 349 -9.58 7.40 35.55
CA GLY A 349 -9.82 7.45 36.99
C GLY A 349 -8.93 6.47 37.73
N VAL A 350 -7.76 6.94 38.16
CA VAL A 350 -6.83 6.18 39.00
C VAL A 350 -7.50 5.83 40.34
N LYS A 351 -7.72 4.55 40.61
CA LYS A 351 -7.69 3.98 41.97
C LYS A 351 -7.09 2.58 41.97
N SER A 352 -6.08 2.42 42.80
CA SER A 352 -5.34 1.19 43.07
C SER A 352 -6.15 0.17 43.87
N SER A 353 -6.16 -1.08 43.43
CA SER A 353 -6.22 -2.25 44.33
C SER A 353 -5.65 -3.45 43.58
N GLY A 354 -4.60 -4.05 44.16
CA GLY A 354 -3.76 -5.03 43.50
C GLY A 354 -4.40 -6.40 43.31
N LEU A 355 -3.97 -7.06 42.24
CA LEU A 355 -3.87 -8.51 42.14
C LEU A 355 -2.67 -8.87 41.24
N HIS A 356 -1.94 -9.88 41.66
CA HIS A 356 -0.60 -10.27 41.20
C HIS A 356 -0.50 -10.63 39.71
N SER A 357 0.46 -10.01 39.00
CA SER A 357 0.97 -10.49 37.71
C SER A 357 2.48 -10.30 37.60
N SER A 358 3.25 -11.00 38.45
CA SER A 358 4.73 -10.93 38.47
C SER A 358 5.45 -12.14 37.87
N TRP A 359 4.77 -13.03 37.13
CA TRP A 359 5.39 -14.26 36.62
C TRP A 359 5.66 -14.30 35.10
N ILE A 360 5.28 -13.28 34.33
CA ILE A 360 5.44 -13.27 32.86
C ILE A 360 6.49 -12.25 32.36
N LEU A 361 6.82 -11.21 33.15
CA LEU A 361 7.78 -10.17 32.73
C LEU A 361 9.24 -10.49 33.06
N VAL A 362 9.50 -11.36 34.04
CA VAL A 362 10.87 -11.74 34.44
C VAL A 362 11.60 -12.56 33.35
N PRO A 363 10.96 -13.52 32.64
CA PRO A 363 11.63 -14.25 31.57
C PRO A 363 11.99 -13.36 30.37
N ILE A 364 11.14 -12.38 30.04
CA ILE A 364 11.31 -11.51 28.86
C ILE A 364 12.49 -10.54 29.06
N LEU A 365 12.65 -9.98 30.27
CA LEU A 365 13.79 -9.12 30.58
C LEU A 365 15.12 -9.90 30.58
N VAL A 366 15.11 -11.13 31.07
CA VAL A 366 16.30 -12.00 31.11
C VAL A 366 16.77 -12.38 29.70
N VAL A 367 15.84 -12.65 28.77
CA VAL A 367 16.16 -12.94 27.36
C VAL A 367 16.70 -11.69 26.64
N ALA A 368 16.12 -10.51 26.88
CA ALA A 368 16.62 -9.26 26.29
C ALA A 368 18.03 -8.90 26.78
N LEU A 369 18.31 -9.07 28.08
CA LEU A 369 19.66 -8.89 28.65
C LEU A 369 20.67 -9.93 28.14
N ALA A 370 20.25 -11.18 27.94
CA ALA A 370 21.09 -12.22 27.36
C ALA A 370 21.45 -11.92 25.89
N LEU A 371 20.51 -11.39 25.09
CA LEU A 371 20.77 -11.02 23.70
C LEU A 371 21.70 -9.80 23.57
N VAL A 372 21.57 -8.82 24.46
CA VAL A 372 22.46 -7.64 24.49
C VAL A 372 23.88 -8.04 24.90
N THR A 373 24.03 -8.90 25.91
CA THR A 373 25.35 -9.40 26.35
C THR A 373 25.99 -10.29 25.29
N TRP A 374 25.21 -11.14 24.61
CA TRP A 374 25.70 -11.99 23.51
C TRP A 374 26.18 -11.17 22.29
N LYS A 375 25.44 -10.10 21.92
CA LYS A 375 25.84 -9.18 20.84
C LYS A 375 27.14 -8.42 21.17
N GLN A 376 27.35 -8.04 22.44
CA GLN A 376 28.60 -7.43 22.91
C GLN A 376 29.78 -8.42 22.96
N GLN A 377 29.53 -9.69 23.26
CA GLN A 377 30.55 -10.74 23.27
C GLN A 377 31.03 -11.10 21.85
N LEU A 378 30.10 -11.15 20.89
CA LEU A 378 30.41 -11.36 19.47
C LEU A 378 31.21 -10.20 18.88
N SER A 379 30.86 -8.95 19.20
CA SER A 379 31.61 -7.79 18.68
C SER A 379 33.05 -7.74 19.22
N LYS A 380 33.28 -8.14 20.48
CA LYS A 380 34.64 -8.23 21.06
C LYS A 380 35.45 -9.37 20.44
N THR A 381 34.85 -10.54 20.27
CA THR A 381 35.53 -11.70 19.66
C THR A 381 35.90 -11.43 18.19
N VAL A 382 35.03 -10.75 17.44
CA VAL A 382 35.32 -10.33 16.06
C VAL A 382 36.40 -9.26 16.01
N MET A 383 36.37 -8.22 16.86
CA MET A 383 37.43 -7.19 16.86
C MET A 383 38.82 -7.74 17.25
N THR A 384 38.87 -8.73 18.13
CA THR A 384 40.14 -9.35 18.56
C THR A 384 40.73 -10.26 17.47
N LYS A 385 39.87 -10.94 16.69
CA LYS A 385 40.29 -11.83 15.59
C LYS A 385 40.75 -11.09 14.33
N TRP A 386 40.44 -9.78 14.22
CA TRP A 386 40.77 -8.93 13.08
C TRP A 386 41.82 -7.85 13.41
N GLY A 387 42.44 -7.88 14.60
CA GLY A 387 43.55 -6.98 14.96
C GLY A 387 43.19 -5.50 15.07
N ILE A 388 41.91 -5.15 15.26
CA ILE A 388 41.46 -3.76 15.35
C ILE A 388 41.46 -3.33 16.82
N SER A 389 42.40 -2.46 17.20
CA SER A 389 42.43 -1.85 18.54
C SER A 389 41.53 -0.60 18.58
N PRO A 390 40.63 -0.44 19.57
CA PRO A 390 39.80 0.76 19.66
C PRO A 390 40.63 1.97 20.11
N ARG A 391 40.66 3.02 19.29
CA ARG A 391 41.11 4.35 19.75
C ARG A 391 40.12 4.88 20.79
N ARG A 392 40.61 5.16 22.01
CA ARG A 392 39.91 5.95 23.04
C ARG A 392 39.63 7.35 22.52
N VAL A 393 38.36 7.76 22.50
CA VAL A 393 37.97 9.18 22.56
C VAL A 393 37.40 9.45 23.94
N LYS A 394 37.95 10.47 24.61
CA LYS A 394 37.61 10.91 25.97
C LYS A 394 36.37 11.83 25.95
N ASN A 395 35.31 11.42 26.66
CA ASN A 395 34.42 12.17 27.57
C ASN A 395 33.70 13.48 27.10
N PRO A 396 32.71 14.02 27.85
CA PRO A 396 31.32 14.17 27.40
C PRO A 396 30.76 15.61 27.58
N SER A 397 29.42 15.77 27.55
CA SER A 397 28.56 16.98 27.74
C SER A 397 28.18 17.68 26.43
N VAL A 398 26.94 18.10 26.15
CA VAL A 398 25.97 18.85 26.97
C VAL A 398 24.52 18.61 26.48
N TYR A 399 23.59 18.49 27.42
CA TYR A 399 22.13 18.64 27.24
C TYR A 399 21.76 20.10 26.90
N ARG A 400 20.90 20.35 25.90
CA ARG A 400 20.01 21.51 25.94
C ARG A 400 18.75 21.32 25.08
N GLN A 401 17.61 21.41 25.76
CA GLN A 401 16.32 21.86 25.24
C GLN A 401 16.48 23.08 24.34
N ILE A 402 15.70 23.14 23.25
CA ILE A 402 14.99 24.38 22.87
C ILE A 402 13.58 23.99 22.40
N GLN A 403 12.63 24.66 23.05
CA GLN A 403 11.19 24.70 22.88
C GLN A 403 10.84 25.70 21.75
N THR A 404 9.67 25.51 21.14
CA THR A 404 8.73 26.52 20.59
C THR A 404 9.15 27.99 20.52
N ASP A 405 8.86 28.64 19.38
CA ASP A 405 8.35 30.03 19.21
C ASP A 405 7.78 30.09 17.77
N ASP A 406 6.48 30.22 17.51
CA ASP A 406 5.61 31.40 17.65
C ASP A 406 6.23 32.72 17.18
N MET A 407 5.81 33.18 15.99
CA MET A 407 5.87 34.57 15.59
C MET A 407 4.64 34.91 14.73
N GLU A 408 3.55 35.27 15.41
CA GLU A 408 2.76 36.43 15.00
C GLU A 408 3.34 37.66 15.75
N LEU A 409 3.30 38.84 15.12
CA LEU A 409 2.65 40.04 15.66
C LEU A 409 2.73 41.20 14.64
N VAL A 410 1.53 41.59 14.18
CA VAL A 410 0.97 42.97 14.16
C VAL A 410 1.41 43.97 13.08
N GLY A 411 0.39 44.48 12.37
CA GLY A 411 0.42 45.56 11.37
C GLY A 411 0.43 46.99 11.94
N VAL A 412 0.48 48.02 11.09
CA VAL A 412 -0.62 48.88 10.55
C VAL A 412 -0.02 50.34 10.49
N PRO A 413 -0.49 51.41 9.79
CA PRO A 413 -1.56 51.64 8.76
C PRO A 413 -1.14 52.41 7.46
N GLY A 414 -2.07 52.51 6.48
CA GLY A 414 -2.36 53.70 5.63
C GLY A 414 -1.33 54.03 4.52
N GLU A 415 -1.63 54.52 3.31
CA GLU A 415 -2.76 55.24 2.72
C GLU A 415 -2.70 55.15 1.17
N THR A 416 -3.89 55.12 0.54
CA THR A 416 -4.37 55.77 -0.71
C THR A 416 -3.58 55.81 -2.03
N ASN A 417 -4.34 55.45 -3.09
CA ASN A 417 -4.50 56.06 -4.42
C ASN A 417 -3.31 56.11 -5.42
N ALA A 418 -3.44 55.36 -6.52
CA ALA A 418 -3.77 55.85 -7.87
C ALA A 418 -3.89 54.68 -8.86
#